data_AF-A0A8C4R081-F1
#
_entry.id   AF-A0A8C4R081-F1
#
_cell.length_a   1.000
_cell.length_b   1.000
_cell.length_c   1.000
_cell.angle_alpha   90.00
_cell.angle_beta   90.00
_cell.angle_gamma   90.00
#
_symmetry.space_group_name_H-M   'P 1'
#
loop_
_entity.id
_entity.type
_entity.pdbx_description
1 polymer ?
#
loop_
_entity_poly.entity_id
_entity_poly.type
_entity_poly.pdbx_seq_one_letter_code
_entity_poly.pdbx_strand_id
1 'polypeptide(L)'
;MPSRCIIFGCSNMTKDGVSLHTFPKNPAFRCKWTAKVKLTRARWQGPSETSVICSAHFEEDNFESGLHSLFGIKRLRLLKRSAIPTRIKGFAEAITYTNKMVSGSYTALCVL
;
A
#
# COMPACT_ATOMS: atom_id res chain seq x y z
N MET A 1 -3.83 18.21 -8.84
CA MET A 1 -4.25 16.86 -9.27
C MET A 1 -4.71 16.05 -8.06
N PRO A 2 -5.83 15.31 -8.14
CA PRO A 2 -6.24 14.42 -7.06
C PRO A 2 -5.28 13.24 -6.94
N SER A 3 -4.85 12.91 -5.73
CA SER A 3 -4.00 11.75 -5.47
C SER A 3 -4.79 10.46 -5.69
N ARG A 4 -4.18 9.50 -6.39
CA ARG A 4 -4.75 8.16 -6.67
C ARG A 4 -3.94 7.10 -5.92
N CYS A 5 -4.60 6.03 -5.51
CA CYS A 5 -3.91 4.87 -4.95
C CYS A 5 -2.81 4.32 -5.88
N ILE A 6 -1.64 4.04 -5.31
CA ILE A 6 -0.45 3.52 -6.01
C ILE A 6 -0.46 1.99 -6.17
N ILE A 7 -1.45 1.26 -5.66
CA ILE A 7 -1.57 -0.17 -5.91
C ILE A 7 -2.05 -0.38 -7.36
N PHE A 8 -1.40 -1.27 -8.12
CA PHE A 8 -1.84 -1.57 -9.49
C PHE A 8 -3.25 -2.17 -9.49
N GLY A 9 -4.07 -1.80 -10.47
CA GLY A 9 -5.49 -2.20 -10.51
C GLY A 9 -6.41 -1.45 -9.54
N CYS A 10 -5.86 -0.63 -8.63
CA CYS A 10 -6.69 0.24 -7.79
C CYS A 10 -6.83 1.64 -8.42
N SER A 11 -8.08 2.07 -8.62
CA SER A 11 -8.39 3.42 -9.13
C SER A 11 -9.00 4.33 -8.06
N ASN A 12 -8.99 3.90 -6.80
CA ASN A 12 -9.61 4.66 -5.71
C ASN A 12 -8.90 6.00 -5.48
N MET A 13 -9.73 7.00 -5.20
CA MET A 13 -9.40 8.39 -4.90
C MET A 13 -10.22 8.87 -3.69
N THR A 14 -9.91 10.04 -3.14
CA THR A 14 -10.64 10.63 -2.01
C THR A 14 -12.15 10.78 -2.28
N LYS A 15 -12.55 11.00 -3.54
CA LYS A 15 -13.96 11.12 -3.95
C LYS A 15 -14.76 9.81 -3.80
N ASP A 16 -14.08 8.66 -3.74
CA ASP A 16 -14.70 7.34 -3.62
C ASP A 16 -14.97 6.97 -2.15
N GLY A 17 -14.88 7.94 -1.23
CA GLY A 17 -15.11 7.75 0.21
C GLY A 17 -13.98 7.03 0.95
N VAL A 18 -12.86 6.75 0.28
CA VAL A 18 -11.67 6.14 0.91
C VAL A 18 -10.73 7.20 1.48
N SER A 19 -10.03 6.83 2.54
CA SER A 19 -8.88 7.58 3.05
C SER A 19 -7.60 7.20 2.30
N LEU A 20 -6.76 8.19 1.98
CA LEU A 20 -5.47 7.99 1.33
C LEU A 20 -4.36 8.18 2.37
N HIS A 21 -3.37 7.29 2.34
CA HIS A 21 -2.29 7.24 3.31
C HIS A 21 -0.94 7.31 2.62
N THR A 22 -0.11 8.26 3.05
CA THR A 22 1.27 8.40 2.57
C THR A 22 2.18 7.35 3.18
N PHE A 23 3.34 7.14 2.57
CA PHE A 23 4.32 6.18 3.07
C PHE A 23 4.86 6.61 4.44
N PRO A 24 5.07 5.66 5.36
CA PRO A 24 5.57 5.96 6.69
C PRO A 24 6.98 6.59 6.64
N LYS A 25 7.25 7.44 7.64
CA LYS A 25 8.59 8.03 7.84
C LYS A 25 9.63 6.99 8.27
N ASN A 26 9.19 5.96 9.00
CA ASN A 26 10.05 4.88 9.46
C ASN A 26 10.52 4.02 8.27
N PRO A 27 11.84 3.88 8.04
CA PRO A 27 12.38 3.15 6.89
C PRO A 27 11.98 1.67 6.86
N ALA A 28 11.85 1.01 8.01
CA ALA A 28 11.49 -0.41 8.07
C ALA A 28 10.07 -0.66 7.52
N PHE A 29 9.10 0.15 7.94
CA PHE A 29 7.73 0.05 7.43
C PHE A 29 7.61 0.56 6.00
N ARG A 30 8.38 1.58 5.64
CA ARG A 30 8.44 2.08 4.25
C ARG A 30 8.93 0.99 3.31
N CYS A 31 9.96 0.23 3.70
CA CYS A 31 10.45 -0.91 2.95
C CYS A 31 9.36 -1.98 2.78
N LYS A 32 8.63 -2.33 3.85
CA LYS A 32 7.51 -3.29 3.79
C LYS A 32 6.39 -2.85 2.84
N TRP A 33 5.96 -1.58 2.92
CA TRP A 33 4.97 -1.03 1.99
C TRP A 33 5.50 -1.04 0.56
N THR A 34 6.79 -0.71 0.39
CA THR A 34 7.42 -0.64 -0.93
C THR A 34 7.47 -2.02 -1.57
N ALA A 35 7.86 -3.05 -0.81
CA ALA A 35 7.83 -4.43 -1.26
C ALA A 35 6.42 -4.84 -1.73
N LYS A 36 5.38 -4.48 -0.97
CA LYS A 36 3.98 -4.75 -1.36
C LYS A 36 3.55 -4.04 -2.64
N VAL A 37 3.93 -2.79 -2.85
CA VAL A 37 3.65 -2.10 -4.12
C VAL A 37 4.42 -2.73 -5.27
N LYS A 38 5.70 -3.09 -5.09
CA LYS A 38 6.54 -3.74 -6.12
C LYS A 38 5.96 -5.07 -6.61
N LEU A 39 5.28 -5.83 -5.75
CA LEU A 39 4.55 -7.03 -6.17
C LEU A 39 3.49 -6.75 -7.25
N THR A 40 2.92 -5.54 -7.23
CA THR A 40 1.89 -5.12 -8.19
C THR A 40 2.44 -4.25 -9.31
N ARG A 41 3.64 -3.66 -9.12
CA ARG A 41 4.33 -2.77 -10.07
C ARG A 41 5.82 -3.10 -10.13
N ALA A 42 6.19 -4.05 -10.98
CA ALA A 42 7.56 -4.58 -11.06
C ALA A 42 8.65 -3.52 -11.32
N ARG A 43 8.37 -2.48 -12.12
CA ARG A 43 9.33 -1.42 -12.47
C ARG A 43 9.22 -0.15 -11.61
N TRP A 44 8.59 -0.25 -10.44
CA TRP A 44 8.42 0.91 -9.58
C TRP A 44 9.68 1.21 -8.77
N GLN A 45 10.20 2.43 -8.92
CA GLN A 45 11.49 2.86 -8.34
C GLN A 45 11.39 3.19 -6.84
N GLY A 46 10.20 3.48 -6.33
CA GLY A 46 9.98 3.75 -4.91
C GLY A 46 8.94 4.85 -4.68
N PRO A 47 8.61 5.11 -3.41
CA PRO A 47 7.63 6.12 -3.04
C PRO A 47 8.15 7.54 -3.29
N SER A 48 7.35 8.31 -4.03
CA SER A 48 7.45 9.77 -4.11
C SER A 48 6.58 10.41 -3.01
N GLU A 49 6.72 11.71 -2.78
CA GLU A 49 5.93 12.47 -1.79
C GLU A 49 4.41 12.40 -2.05
N THR A 50 4.03 12.19 -3.31
CA THR A 50 2.63 12.05 -3.74
C THR A 50 2.13 10.61 -3.74
N SER A 51 3.00 9.64 -3.43
CA SER A 51 2.65 8.22 -3.42
C SER A 51 1.77 7.90 -2.21
N VAL A 52 0.54 7.46 -2.49
CA VAL A 52 -0.47 7.15 -1.46
C VAL A 52 -1.13 5.79 -1.69
N ILE A 53 -1.50 5.12 -0.61
CA ILE A 53 -2.28 3.87 -0.61
C ILE A 53 -3.64 4.13 0.02
N CYS A 54 -4.72 3.62 -0.56
CA CYS A 54 -6.06 3.80 0.00
C CYS A 54 -6.35 2.82 1.15
N SER A 55 -7.29 3.18 2.04
CA SER A 55 -7.67 2.36 3.19
C SER A 55 -8.18 0.97 2.85
N ALA A 56 -8.69 0.75 1.64
CA ALA A 56 -9.16 -0.57 1.21
C ALA A 56 -8.06 -1.66 1.23
N HIS A 57 -6.78 -1.26 1.21
CA HIS A 57 -5.64 -2.17 1.25
C HIS A 57 -5.14 -2.52 2.65
N PHE A 58 -5.74 -1.95 3.69
CA PHE A 58 -5.41 -2.23 5.08
C PHE A 58 -6.56 -2.97 5.75
N GLU A 59 -6.26 -3.91 6.65
CA GLU A 59 -7.26 -4.48 7.56
C GLU A 59 -7.86 -3.40 8.47
N GLU A 60 -9.12 -3.59 8.89
CA GLU A 60 -9.80 -2.66 9.79
C GLU A 60 -9.06 -2.54 11.14
N ASP A 61 -8.45 -3.62 11.60
CA ASP A 61 -7.65 -3.65 12.84
C ASP A 61 -6.37 -2.83 12.76
N ASN A 62 -5.91 -2.46 11.56
CA ASN A 62 -4.73 -1.61 11.39
C ASN A 62 -5.03 -0.13 11.60
N PHE A 63 -6.29 0.25 11.79
CA PHE A 63 -6.66 1.61 12.09
C PHE A 63 -6.69 1.82 13.61
N GLU A 64 -6.21 3.00 14.03
CA GLU A 64 -6.28 3.41 15.43
C GLU A 64 -7.75 3.63 15.80
N SER A 65 -8.19 2.96 16.85
CA SER A 65 -9.50 3.15 17.49
C SER A 65 -9.46 4.44 18.32
N GLY A 66 -9.24 5.59 17.67
CA GLY A 66 -9.05 6.87 18.36
C GLY A 66 -10.36 7.54 18.79
N LEU A 67 -10.28 8.39 19.82
CA LEU A 67 -11.33 9.27 20.36
C LEU A 67 -11.95 10.24 19.33
N HIS A 68 -11.50 10.21 18.06
CA HIS A 68 -12.06 11.00 16.96
C HIS A 68 -13.53 10.67 16.66
N SER A 69 -13.96 9.43 16.94
CA SER A 69 -15.38 9.06 16.96
C SER A 69 -16.15 9.77 18.08
N LEU A 70 -15.51 9.96 19.24
CA LEU A 70 -16.07 10.65 20.42
C LEU A 70 -16.16 12.18 20.24
N PHE A 71 -15.17 12.79 19.56
CA PHE A 71 -15.12 14.24 19.36
C PHE A 71 -15.79 14.75 18.07
N GLY A 72 -16.48 13.88 17.31
CA GLY A 72 -17.22 14.29 16.11
C GLY A 72 -16.35 14.83 14.97
N ILE A 73 -15.02 14.66 15.05
CA ILE A 73 -14.08 15.11 14.02
C ILE A 73 -14.12 14.08 12.88
N LYS A 74 -14.95 14.36 11.86
CA LYS A 74 -15.22 13.51 10.68
C LYS A 74 -14.02 13.13 9.80
N ARG A 75 -12.76 13.29 10.23
CA ARG A 75 -11.62 13.16 9.32
C ARG A 75 -10.40 12.45 9.92
N LEU A 76 -9.87 11.59 9.04
CA LEU A 76 -8.64 10.78 9.09
C LEU A 76 -8.79 9.46 9.87
N ARG A 77 -9.13 8.37 9.16
CA ARG A 77 -8.86 7.01 9.64
C ARG A 77 -7.34 6.88 9.84
N LEU A 78 -6.84 7.08 11.05
CA LEU A 78 -5.41 7.02 11.31
C LEU A 78 -4.94 5.56 11.25
N LEU A 79 -3.87 5.31 10.49
CA LEU A 79 -3.21 4.02 10.49
C LEU A 79 -2.30 3.91 11.71
N LYS A 80 -2.33 2.73 12.34
CA LYS A 80 -1.32 2.33 13.32
C LYS A 80 0.06 2.45 12.71
N ARG A 81 1.06 2.81 13.53
CA ARG A 81 2.46 2.91 13.07
C ARG A 81 3.00 1.59 12.51
N SER A 82 2.43 0.47 12.95
CA SER A 82 2.77 -0.89 12.51
C SER A 82 1.98 -1.40 11.31
N ALA A 83 1.02 -0.62 10.81
CA ALA A 83 0.13 -1.05 9.74
C ALA A 83 0.89 -1.35 8.44
N ILE A 84 0.51 -2.44 7.77
CA ILE A 84 1.07 -2.86 6.48
C ILE A 84 -0.11 -3.11 5.53
N PRO A 85 -0.04 -2.67 4.26
CA PRO A 85 -1.11 -2.93 3.30
C PRO A 85 -1.08 -4.40 2.88
N THR A 86 -2.00 -5.19 3.43
CA THR A 86 -2.12 -6.64 3.20
C THR A 86 -3.18 -7.00 2.17
N ARG A 87 -4.23 -6.19 2.01
CA ARG A 87 -5.39 -6.48 1.14
C ARG A 87 -5.15 -6.04 -0.30
N ILE A 88 -4.28 -6.75 -1.01
CA ILE A 88 -4.00 -6.51 -2.43
C ILE A 88 -4.80 -7.52 -3.27
N LYS A 89 -5.88 -7.06 -3.89
CA LYS A 89 -6.64 -7.85 -4.87
C LYS A 89 -5.74 -8.10 -6.10
N GLY A 90 -5.61 -9.35 -6.53
CA GLY A 90 -4.69 -9.77 -7.60
C GLY A 90 -3.45 -10.54 -7.13
N PHE A 91 -3.30 -10.82 -5.82
CA PHE A 91 -2.15 -11.58 -5.30
C PHE A 91 -2.04 -13.00 -5.91
N ALA A 92 -3.16 -13.68 -6.19
CA ALA A 92 -3.16 -14.98 -6.85
C ALA A 92 -2.69 -14.92 -8.32
N GLU A 93 -2.99 -13.83 -9.03
CA GLU A 93 -2.59 -13.63 -10.44
C GLU A 93 -1.16 -13.06 -10.58
N ALA A 94 -0.67 -12.33 -9.57
CA ALA A 94 0.70 -11.84 -9.54
C ALA A 94 1.72 -12.97 -9.26
N ILE A 95 1.34 -13.99 -8.48
CA ILE A 95 2.17 -15.19 -8.28
C ILE A 95 2.31 -15.98 -9.59
N THR A 96 1.23 -16.15 -10.35
CA THR A 96 1.32 -16.82 -11.67
C THR A 96 2.14 -16.00 -12.67
N TYR A 97 2.02 -14.67 -12.66
CA TYR A 97 2.84 -13.79 -13.52
C TYR A 97 4.34 -13.83 -13.16
N THR A 98 4.69 -13.79 -11.86
CA THR A 98 6.09 -13.87 -11.40
C THR A 98 6.68 -15.26 -11.65
N ASN A 99 5.94 -16.34 -11.41
CA ASN A 99 6.40 -17.69 -11.75
C ASN A 99 6.65 -17.87 -13.26
N LYS A 100 5.88 -17.19 -14.11
CA LYS A 100 6.09 -17.16 -15.57
C LYS A 100 7.30 -16.32 -15.99
N MET A 101 7.74 -15.37 -15.16
CA MET A 101 8.98 -14.61 -15.36
C MET A 101 10.22 -15.33 -14.80
N VAL A 102 10.09 -16.10 -13.72
CA VAL A 102 11.21 -16.86 -13.11
C VAL A 102 11.66 -18.03 -13.99
N SER A 103 10.81 -18.53 -14.90
CA SER A 103 11.24 -19.48 -15.95
C SER A 103 12.14 -18.85 -17.03
N GLY A 104 12.36 -17.53 -16.99
CA GLY A 104 13.31 -16.83 -17.85
C GLY A 104 14.17 -15.88 -17.03
N SER A 105 15.24 -16.42 -16.44
CA SER A 105 16.47 -15.73 -15.96
C SER A 105 16.30 -14.32 -15.38
N TYR A 106 16.61 -14.13 -14.10
CA TYR A 106 17.70 -13.27 -13.62
C TYR A 106 17.68 -13.22 -12.09
N THR A 107 18.89 -13.34 -11.56
CA THR A 107 19.36 -13.37 -10.18
C THR A 107 18.60 -12.50 -9.18
N ALA A 108 18.28 -13.12 -8.04
CA ALA A 108 17.92 -12.48 -6.79
C ALA A 108 19.02 -11.52 -6.32
N LEU A 109 18.68 -10.24 -6.13
CA LEU A 109 19.46 -9.31 -5.31
C LEU A 109 18.53 -8.58 -4.34
N CYS A 110 18.30 -9.26 -3.23
CA CYS A 110 18.06 -8.66 -1.92
C CYS A 110 18.66 -9.62 -0.89
N VAL A 111 19.99 -9.58 -0.78
CA VAL A 111 20.74 -10.12 0.35
C VAL A 111 21.53 -8.96 0.93
N LEU A 112 21.19 -8.65 2.19
CA LEU A 112 21.84 -7.75 3.17
C LEU A 112 21.90 -6.25 2.84
#